data_AF-A0A5Q4GIG8-F1
#
_entry.id   AF-A0A5Q4GIG8-F1
#
_cell.length_a   1.000
_cell.length_b   1.000
_cell.length_c   1.000
_cell.angle_alpha   90.00
_cell.angle_beta   90.00
_cell.angle_gamma   90.00
#
_symmetry.space_group_name_H-M   'P 1'
#
loop_
_entity.id
_entity.type
_entity.pdbx_description
1 polymer ?
#
loop_
_entity_poly.entity_id
_entity_poly.type
_entity_poly.pdbx_seq_one_letter_code
_entity_poly.pdbx_strand_id
1 'polypeptide(L)' 'MFGESSFLLWHAIPIVIAISLVYGATRHELMGHIIYSAYRTALWILGFVAVIAAILIVISWMV' A
#
# COMPACT_ATOMS: atom_id res chain seq x y z
N MET A 1 25.66 -4.15 1.66
CA MET A 1 24.72 -3.21 1.02
C MET A 1 23.32 -3.84 0.95
N PHE A 2 22.71 -4.19 2.10
CA PHE A 2 21.36 -4.79 2.19
C PHE A 2 20.53 -4.22 3.36
N GLY A 3 21.06 -3.22 4.10
CA GLY A 3 20.38 -2.64 5.27
C GLY A 3 19.40 -1.51 4.94
N GLU A 4 19.65 -0.76 3.87
CA GLU A 4 18.85 0.41 3.47
C GLU A 4 17.47 0.02 2.91
N SER A 5 17.40 -1.07 2.13
CA SER A 5 16.17 -1.52 1.46
C SER A 5 15.09 -1.95 2.45
N SER A 6 15.49 -2.58 3.55
CA SER A 6 14.61 -2.99 4.63
C SER A 6 13.98 -1.78 5.32
N PHE A 7 14.74 -0.70 5.47
CA PHE A 7 14.25 0.55 6.04
C PHE A 7 13.21 1.21 5.14
N LEU A 8 13.41 1.16 3.81
CA LEU A 8 12.45 1.67 2.83
C LEU A 8 11.12 0.90 2.86
N LEU A 9 11.17 -0.44 2.94
CA LEU A 9 9.98 -1.27 3.06
C LEU A 9 9.23 -1.01 4.37
N TRP A 10 9.96 -0.81 5.47
CA TRP A 10 9.36 -0.44 6.76
C TRP A 10 8.71 0.94 6.72
N HIS A 11 9.30 1.88 5.99
CA HIS A 11 8.77 3.23 5.80
C HIS A 11 7.53 3.28 4.89
N ALA A 12 7.34 2.28 4.02
CA ALA A 12 6.15 2.21 3.17
C ALA A 12 4.86 1.99 3.98
N ILE A 13 4.93 1.30 5.12
CA ILE A 13 3.78 0.99 5.97
C ILE A 13 3.09 2.26 6.49
N PRO A 14 3.76 3.19 7.21
CA PRO A 14 3.12 4.41 7.71
C PRO A 14 2.65 5.33 6.57
N ILE A 15 3.36 5.37 5.43
CA ILE A 15 2.97 6.17 4.26
C ILE A 15 1.65 5.66 3.68
N VAL A 16 1.51 4.36 3.45
CA VAL A 16 0.28 3.76 2.90
C VAL A 16 -0.91 3.99 3.83
N ILE A 17 -0.69 3.92 5.15
CA ILE A 17 -1.72 4.23 6.14
C ILE A 17 -2.12 5.71 6.06
N ALA A 18 -1.13 6.62 6.03
CA ALA A 18 -1.39 8.07 5.99
C ALA A 18 -2.16 8.49 4.73
N ILE A 19 -1.75 8.03 3.54
CA ILE A 19 -2.44 8.39 2.28
C ILE A 19 -3.86 7.82 2.23
N SER A 20 -4.07 6.60 2.73
CA SER A 20 -5.38 5.95 2.75
C SER A 20 -6.33 6.66 3.72
N LEU A 21 -5.82 7.08 4.88
CA LEU A 21 -6.58 7.83 5.88
C LEU A 21 -6.95 9.24 5.37
N VAL A 22 -6.02 9.98 4.79
CA VAL A 22 -6.25 11.32 4.22
C VAL A 22 -7.26 11.27 3.07
N TYR A 23 -7.15 10.26 2.21
CA TYR A 23 -8.09 10.03 1.12
C TYR A 23 -9.51 9.67 1.64
N GLY A 24 -9.60 8.88 2.72
CA GLY A 24 -10.88 8.60 3.38
C GLY A 24 -11.49 9.82 4.07
N ALA A 25 -10.67 10.63 4.74
CA ALA A 25 -11.09 11.76 5.57
C ALA A 25 -11.55 12.99 4.77
N THR A 26 -11.15 13.13 3.51
CA THR A 26 -11.51 14.27 2.66
C THR A 26 -12.94 14.20 2.10
N ARG A 27 -13.63 13.05 2.20
CA ARG A 27 -14.91 12.83 1.51
C ARG A 27 -16.13 12.69 2.41
N HIS A 28 -15.99 12.37 3.71
CA HIS A 28 -17.15 12.09 4.58
C HIS A 28 -16.91 12.47 6.05
N GLU A 29 -17.94 12.98 6.71
CA GLU A 29 -17.92 13.49 8.10
C GLU A 29 -18.21 12.39 9.15
N LEU A 30 -18.67 11.21 8.69
CA LEU A 30 -18.94 10.05 9.53
C LEU A 30 -17.72 9.09 9.55
N MET A 31 -17.12 8.96 10.74
CA MET A 31 -15.92 8.17 11.02
C MET A 31 -15.97 6.73 10.49
N GLY A 32 -17.14 6.08 10.51
CA GLY A 32 -17.31 4.72 10.01
C GLY A 32 -17.10 4.57 8.50
N HIS A 33 -17.53 5.56 7.70
CA HIS A 33 -17.36 5.53 6.25
C HIS A 33 -15.93 5.86 5.81
N ILE A 34 -15.21 6.68 6.60
CA ILE A 34 -13.80 7.02 6.36
C ILE A 34 -12.94 5.75 6.39
N ILE A 35 -13.10 4.93 7.43
CA ILE A 35 -12.28 3.73 7.63
C ILE A 35 -12.53 2.70 6.53
N TYR A 36 -13.78 2.49 6.13
CA TYR A 36 -14.12 1.55 5.06
C TYR A 36 -13.52 1.98 3.70
N SER A 37 -13.63 3.27 3.36
CA SER A 37 -13.06 3.83 2.14
C SER A 37 -11.52 3.79 2.16
N ALA A 38 -10.90 4.11 3.30
CA ALA A 38 -9.46 4.05 3.50
C ALA A 38 -8.95 2.61 3.36
N TYR A 39 -9.59 1.64 4.00
CA TYR A 39 -9.22 0.22 3.93
C TYR A 39 -9.33 -0.32 2.50
N ARG A 40 -10.44 -0.02 1.80
CA ARG A 40 -10.60 -0.41 0.39
C ARG A 40 -9.51 0.19 -0.50
N THR A 41 -9.10 1.43 -0.24
CA THR A 41 -8.03 2.11 -0.99
C THR A 41 -6.67 1.46 -0.70
N ALA A 42 -6.36 1.16 0.56
CA ALA A 42 -5.15 0.46 0.96
C ALA A 42 -5.04 -0.93 0.31
N LEU A 43 -6.15 -1.68 0.26
CA LEU A 43 -6.21 -2.99 -0.40
C LEU A 43 -5.95 -2.88 -1.91
N TRP A 44 -6.48 -1.86 -2.59
CA TRP A 44 -6.22 -1.65 -4.01
C TRP A 44 -4.75 -1.34 -4.29
N ILE A 45 -4.13 -0.49 -3.47
CA ILE A 45 -2.71 -0.14 -3.59
C ILE A 45 -1.83 -1.38 -3.37
N LEU A 46 -2.07 -2.12 -2.28
CA LEU A 46 -1.34 -3.34 -1.96
C LEU A 46 -1.53 -4.40 -3.04
N GLY A 47 -2.76 -4.59 -3.55
CA GLY A 47 -3.05 -5.51 -4.62
C GLY A 47 -2.30 -5.18 -5.91
N PHE A 48 -2.28 -3.90 -6.29
CA PHE A 48 -1.55 -3.45 -7.47
C PHE A 48 -0.04 -3.70 -7.36
N VAL A 49 0.56 -3.31 -6.24
CA VAL A 49 2.00 -3.55 -5.98
C VAL A 49 2.30 -5.04 -5.95
N ALA A 50 1.43 -5.86 -5.34
CA ALA A 50 1.59 -7.31 -5.28
C ALA A 50 1.54 -7.96 -6.67
N VAL A 51 0.66 -7.51 -7.56
CA VAL A 51 0.61 -8.00 -8.95
C VAL A 51 1.91 -7.71 -9.69
N ILE A 52 2.44 -6.48 -9.57
CA ILE A 52 3.73 -6.14 -10.18
C ILE A 52 4.84 -7.01 -9.60
N ALA A 53 4.90 -7.16 -8.28
CA ALA A 53 5.90 -8.01 -7.62
C ALA A 53 5.81 -9.47 -8.09
N ALA A 54 4.59 -10.02 -8.23
CA ALA A 54 4.38 -11.38 -8.73
C ALA A 54 4.91 -11.55 -10.17
N ILE A 55 4.63 -10.58 -11.06
CA ILE A 55 5.15 -10.60 -12.43
C ILE A 55 6.68 -10.57 -12.43
N LEU A 56 7.29 -9.70 -11.62
CA LEU A 56 8.74 -9.60 -11.51
C LEU A 56 9.38 -10.89 -10.97
N ILE A 57 8.75 -11.56 -10.01
CA ILE A 57 9.20 -12.85 -9.48
C ILE A 57 9.17 -13.91 -10.58
N VAL A 58 8.08 -14.00 -11.34
CA VAL A 58 7.96 -14.96 -12.45
C VAL A 58 9.02 -14.73 -13.51
N ILE A 59 9.26 -13.46 -13.90
CA ILE A 59 10.33 -13.11 -14.85
C ILE A 59 11.70 -13.49 -14.29
N SER A 60 11.95 -13.19 -13.02
CA SER A 60 13.21 -13.53 -12.33
C SER A 60 13.50 -15.03 -12.32
N TRP A 61 12.47 -15.88 -12.22
CA TRP A 61 12.64 -17.33 -12.30
C TRP A 61 12.91 -17.85 -13.72
N MET A 62 12.59 -17.06 -14.75
CA MET A 62 12.79 -17.39 -16.15
C MET A 62 14.15 -16.90 -16.70
N VAL A 63 14.84 -16.06 -15.94
CA VAL A 63 16.21 -15.55 -16.20
C VAL A 63 17.22 -16.44 -15.51
#